data_AF-A0A8F5VPP2-F1
#
_entry.id   AF-A0A8F5VPP2-F1
#
_cell.length_a   1.000
_cell.length_b   1.000
_cell.length_c   1.000
_cell.angle_alpha   90.00
_cell.angle_beta   90.00
_cell.angle_gamma   90.00
#
_symmetry.space_group_name_H-M   'P 1'
#
loop_
_entity.id
_entity.type
_entity.pdbx_description
1 polymer ?
#
loop_
_entity_poly.entity_id
_entity_poly.type
_entity_poly.pdbx_seq_one_letter_code
_entity_poly.pdbx_strand_id
1 'polypeptide(L)'
;MESDLEESSGKEKSLKPDPSFFTRPAFLSLTIGVPFCLFKILFGIQFIRASGIHNQPLFIYLGWILIIWAGADLLMNLTRAGYDICNLDDKIEFCTLAQLGKILDVSTIFLAFDTLITFSIICLALWSGWIIYLNQTEAILWYSATTLNLISLSLVSLWTEIKRKLNYGD
;
A
#
# COMPACT_ATOMS: atom_id res chain seq x y z
N MET A 1 -50.09 23.46 -34.16
CA MET A 1 -50.55 22.67 -33.01
C MET A 1 -49.71 21.41 -32.99
N GLU A 2 -48.40 21.58 -32.85
CA GLU A 2 -47.67 21.58 -31.55
C GLU A 2 -47.85 20.19 -30.92
N SER A 3 -46.85 19.32 -31.12
CA SER A 3 -45.73 19.10 -30.21
C SER A 3 -46.15 18.18 -29.09
N ASP A 4 -45.44 17.06 -28.93
CA ASP A 4 -44.85 16.67 -27.64
C ASP A 4 -43.91 15.49 -27.88
N LEU A 5 -42.64 15.87 -27.94
CA LEU A 5 -41.48 15.04 -27.69
C LEU A 5 -41.53 14.59 -26.23
N GLU A 6 -41.58 13.29 -25.96
CA GLU A 6 -41.08 12.75 -24.69
C GLU A 6 -40.12 11.60 -24.97
N GLU A 7 -38.88 12.04 -25.11
CA GLU A 7 -37.65 11.34 -24.79
C GLU A 7 -37.75 10.67 -23.40
N SER A 8 -37.72 9.34 -23.35
CA SER A 8 -37.47 8.62 -22.10
C SER A 8 -36.31 7.65 -22.28
N SER A 9 -35.13 8.24 -22.19
CA SER A 9 -34.01 7.75 -21.38
C SER A 9 -33.69 6.26 -21.57
N GLY A 10 -32.82 6.01 -22.55
CA GLY A 10 -31.93 4.87 -22.49
C GLY A 10 -31.22 4.90 -21.14
N LYS A 11 -31.46 3.87 -20.32
CA LYS A 11 -30.57 3.54 -19.22
C LYS A 11 -29.22 3.17 -19.83
N GLU A 12 -28.37 4.17 -20.05
CA GLU A 12 -26.93 3.97 -20.03
C GLU A 12 -26.62 3.26 -18.72
N LYS A 13 -26.44 1.95 -18.79
CA LYS A 13 -25.58 1.28 -17.82
C LYS A 13 -24.25 2.00 -17.95
N SER A 14 -24.00 2.94 -17.04
CA SER A 14 -22.67 3.47 -16.76
C SER A 14 -21.79 2.25 -16.53
N LEU A 15 -21.14 1.80 -17.61
CA LEU A 15 -20.10 0.79 -17.58
C LEU A 15 -19.00 1.50 -16.82
N LYS A 16 -18.95 1.32 -15.49
CA LYS A 16 -17.83 1.82 -14.69
C LYS A 16 -16.58 1.34 -15.44
N PRO A 17 -15.70 2.25 -15.89
CA PRO A 17 -14.54 1.84 -16.66
C PRO A 17 -13.79 0.82 -15.82
N ASP A 18 -13.56 -0.37 -16.37
CA ASP A 18 -12.81 -1.42 -15.70
C ASP A 18 -11.54 -0.77 -15.13
N PRO A 19 -11.30 -0.87 -13.81
CA PRO A 19 -10.09 -0.31 -13.24
C PRO A 19 -8.92 -0.97 -13.96
N SER A 20 -8.13 -0.17 -14.67
CA SER A 20 -6.97 -0.66 -15.41
C SER A 20 -6.10 -1.51 -14.49
N PHE A 21 -5.51 -2.58 -15.02
CA PHE A 21 -4.78 -3.58 -14.24
C PHE A 21 -3.83 -2.99 -13.18
N PHE A 22 -3.07 -1.94 -13.52
CA PHE A 22 -2.13 -1.27 -12.62
C PHE A 22 -2.78 -0.46 -11.49
N THR A 23 -4.02 -0.01 -11.67
CA THR A 23 -4.78 0.74 -10.66
C THR A 23 -5.75 -0.15 -9.89
N ARG A 24 -5.78 -1.45 -10.19
CA ARG A 24 -6.68 -2.40 -9.54
C ARG A 24 -6.30 -2.56 -8.06
N PRO A 25 -7.28 -2.56 -7.13
CA PRO A 25 -7.02 -2.73 -5.70
C PRO A 25 -6.09 -3.89 -5.35
N ALA A 26 -6.28 -5.08 -5.94
CA ALA A 26 -5.40 -6.22 -5.68
C ALA A 26 -3.96 -5.97 -6.13
N PHE A 27 -3.75 -5.34 -7.29
CA PHE A 27 -2.41 -5.00 -7.76
C PHE A 27 -1.72 -4.08 -6.75
N LEU A 28 -2.36 -2.97 -6.39
CA LEU A 28 -1.80 -1.98 -5.46
C LEU A 28 -1.53 -2.60 -4.08
N SER A 29 -2.45 -3.41 -3.54
CA SER A 29 -2.25 -4.05 -2.24
C SER A 29 -1.13 -5.09 -2.26
N LEU A 30 -1.00 -5.89 -3.32
CA LEU A 30 0.04 -6.93 -3.42
C LEU A 30 1.42 -6.37 -3.75
N THR A 31 1.50 -5.30 -4.55
CA THR A 31 2.78 -4.80 -5.06
C THR A 31 3.28 -3.54 -4.38
N ILE A 32 2.41 -2.82 -3.64
CA ILE A 32 2.79 -1.65 -2.86
C ILE A 32 2.56 -1.92 -1.36
N GLY A 33 1.34 -2.33 -1.00
CA GLY A 33 0.94 -2.56 0.40
C GLY A 33 1.72 -3.67 1.10
N VAL A 34 1.79 -4.87 0.51
CA VAL A 34 2.53 -6.01 1.08
C VAL A 34 4.02 -5.67 1.25
N PRO A 35 4.73 -5.10 0.27
CA PRO A 35 6.09 -4.63 0.48
C PRO A 35 6.26 -3.63 1.62
N PHE A 36 5.35 -2.66 1.76
CA PHE A 36 5.38 -1.72 2.89
C PHE A 36 5.27 -2.42 4.24
N CYS A 37 4.40 -3.41 4.35
CA CYS A 37 4.29 -4.22 5.56
C CYS A 37 5.57 -5.03 5.81
N LEU A 38 6.15 -5.64 4.77
CA LEU A 38 7.40 -6.39 4.89
C LEU A 38 8.55 -5.53 5.40
N PHE A 39 8.70 -4.28 4.92
CA PHE A 39 9.74 -3.38 5.43
C PHE A 39 9.62 -3.13 6.93
N LYS A 40 8.40 -2.87 7.43
CA LYS A 40 8.16 -2.66 8.85
C LYS A 40 8.46 -3.92 9.68
N ILE A 41 8.05 -5.11 9.21
CA ILE A 41 8.33 -6.38 9.90
C ILE A 41 9.83 -6.62 9.96
N LEU A 42 10.52 -6.55 8.81
CA LEU A 42 11.96 -6.81 8.71
C LEU A 42 12.77 -5.77 9.51
N PHE A 43 12.34 -4.52 9.53
CA PHE A 43 12.96 -3.50 10.36
C PHE A 43 12.71 -3.71 11.86
N GLY A 44 11.51 -4.16 12.24
CA GLY A 44 11.20 -4.53 13.62
C GLY A 44 12.07 -5.69 14.13
N ILE A 45 12.31 -6.70 13.28
CA ILE A 45 13.25 -7.81 13.57
C ILE A 45 14.67 -7.28 13.77
N GLN A 46 15.14 -6.38 12.89
CA GLN A 46 16.45 -5.75 13.02
C GLN A 46 16.56 -4.96 14.33
N PHE A 47 15.51 -4.22 14.71
CA PHE A 47 15.45 -3.50 15.99
C PHE A 47 15.60 -4.42 17.20
N ILE A 48 14.87 -5.54 17.22
CA ILE A 48 14.98 -6.53 18.30
C ILE A 48 16.41 -7.11 18.37
N ARG A 49 17.04 -7.43 17.23
CA ARG A 49 18.44 -7.91 17.19
C ARG A 49 19.43 -6.84 17.64
N ALA A 50 19.23 -5.61 17.19
CA ALA A 50 20.06 -4.46 17.55
C ALA A 50 20.01 -4.15 19.05
N SER A 51 18.91 -4.49 19.74
CA SER A 51 18.79 -4.36 21.20
C SER A 51 19.92 -5.07 21.94
N GLY A 52 20.23 -6.31 21.53
CA GLY A 52 21.30 -7.11 22.14
C GLY A 52 22.70 -6.58 21.81
N ILE A 53 22.89 -6.06 20.59
CA ILE A 53 24.18 -5.53 20.12
C ILE A 53 24.53 -4.20 20.80
N HIS A 54 23.55 -3.30 20.91
CA HIS A 54 23.75 -1.95 21.46
C HIS A 54 23.40 -1.83 22.94
N ASN A 55 22.98 -2.92 23.59
CA ASN A 55 22.54 -2.98 24.98
C ASN A 55 21.40 -1.97 25.29
N GLN A 56 20.48 -1.80 24.33
CA GLN A 56 19.35 -0.86 24.40
C GLN A 56 18.02 -1.63 24.48
N PRO A 57 17.47 -1.87 25.68
CA PRO A 57 16.26 -2.70 25.85
C PRO A 57 15.01 -2.07 25.24
N LEU A 58 14.98 -0.75 25.05
CA LEU A 58 13.89 -0.04 24.38
C LEU A 58 13.65 -0.53 22.95
N PHE A 59 14.69 -1.03 22.27
CA PHE A 59 14.57 -1.48 20.89
C PHE A 59 13.72 -2.75 20.76
N ILE A 60 13.61 -3.57 21.79
CA ILE A 60 12.73 -4.75 21.80
C ILE A 60 11.27 -4.31 21.70
N TYR A 61 10.87 -3.33 22.51
CA TYR A 61 9.50 -2.83 22.52
C TYR A 61 9.14 -2.17 21.19
N LEU A 62 10.02 -1.30 20.68
CA LEU A 62 9.82 -0.64 19.38
C LEU A 62 9.73 -1.65 18.24
N GLY A 63 10.57 -2.69 18.24
CA GLY A 63 10.53 -3.73 17.23
C GLY A 63 9.22 -4.52 17.24
N TRP A 64 8.71 -4.90 18.42
CA TRP A 64 7.41 -5.56 18.53
C TRP A 64 6.23 -4.69 18.10
N ILE A 65 6.26 -3.39 18.43
CA ILE A 65 5.23 -2.44 17.98
C ILE A 65 5.18 -2.41 16.45
N LEU A 66 6.34 -2.32 15.78
CA LEU A 66 6.42 -2.32 14.32
C LEU A 66 5.89 -3.63 13.72
N ILE A 67 6.27 -4.78 14.28
CA ILE A 67 5.84 -6.10 13.79
C ILE A 67 4.33 -6.27 13.93
N ILE A 68 3.75 -5.95 15.08
CA ILE A 68 2.32 -6.09 15.33
C ILE A 68 1.53 -5.16 14.41
N TRP A 69 1.95 -3.90 14.31
CA TRP A 69 1.30 -2.91 13.46
C TRP A 69 1.34 -3.34 11.98
N ALA A 70 2.52 -3.76 11.50
CA ALA A 70 2.68 -4.24 10.15
C ALA A 70 1.90 -5.54 9.86
N GLY A 71 1.75 -6.41 10.87
CA GLY A 71 0.91 -7.60 10.76
C GLY A 71 -0.56 -7.25 10.53
N ALA A 72 -1.07 -6.23 11.23
CA ALA A 72 -2.42 -5.75 11.02
C ALA A 72 -2.59 -5.11 9.62
N ASP A 73 -1.63 -4.30 9.17
CA ASP A 73 -1.63 -3.72 7.82
C ASP A 73 -1.55 -4.79 6.73
N LEU A 74 -0.76 -5.85 6.97
CA LEU A 74 -0.61 -6.97 6.03
C LEU A 74 -1.93 -7.71 5.88
N LEU A 75 -2.60 -8.01 7.00
CA LEU A 75 -3.91 -8.67 6.97
C LEU A 75 -4.94 -7.84 6.19
N MET A 76 -4.96 -6.52 6.39
CA MET A 76 -5.85 -5.63 5.65
C MET A 76 -5.55 -5.63 4.15
N ASN A 77 -4.27 -5.51 3.75
CA ASN A 77 -3.89 -5.53 2.35
C ASN A 77 -4.20 -6.86 1.66
N LEU A 78 -3.98 -7.99 2.35
CA LEU A 78 -4.33 -9.32 1.83
C LEU A 78 -5.83 -9.52 1.72
N THR A 79 -6.59 -9.06 2.72
CA THR A 79 -8.06 -9.12 2.71
C THR A 79 -8.62 -8.33 1.52
N ARG A 80 -8.10 -7.13 1.29
CA ARG A 80 -8.49 -6.27 0.17
C ARG A 80 -8.17 -6.89 -1.18
N ALA A 81 -6.97 -7.45 -1.33
CA ALA A 81 -6.60 -8.18 -2.53
C ALA A 81 -7.52 -9.39 -2.76
N GLY A 82 -7.88 -10.13 -1.70
CA GLY A 82 -8.80 -11.25 -1.77
C GLY A 82 -10.21 -10.85 -2.22
N TYR A 83 -10.80 -9.82 -1.62
CA TYR A 83 -12.12 -9.33 -2.02
C TYR A 83 -12.16 -8.84 -3.47
N ASP A 84 -11.14 -8.10 -3.89
CA ASP A 84 -11.02 -7.62 -5.26
C ASP A 84 -10.84 -8.76 -6.27
N ILE A 85 -10.10 -9.83 -5.93
CA ILE A 85 -9.99 -11.05 -6.75
C ILE A 85 -11.33 -11.78 -6.85
N CYS A 86 -12.10 -11.81 -5.75
CA CYS A 86 -13.43 -12.41 -5.71
C CYS A 86 -14.54 -11.52 -6.32
N ASN A 87 -14.21 -10.34 -6.88
CA ASN A 87 -15.16 -9.35 -7.39
C ASN A 87 -16.25 -8.95 -6.37
N LEU A 88 -15.89 -8.94 -5.08
CA LEU A 88 -16.76 -8.48 -4.01
C LEU A 88 -16.50 -6.97 -3.81
N ASP A 89 -17.58 -6.17 -3.81
CA ASP A 89 -17.48 -4.72 -3.56
C ASP A 89 -16.83 -4.47 -2.19
N ASP A 90 -15.59 -4.00 -2.21
CA ASP A 90 -14.79 -3.93 -1.00
C ASP A 90 -14.96 -2.58 -0.28
N LYS A 91 -15.16 -2.64 1.05
CA LYS A 91 -15.34 -1.46 1.93
C LYS A 91 -14.07 -1.10 2.72
N ILE A 92 -12.97 -1.82 2.47
CA ILE A 92 -11.76 -1.81 3.31
C ILE A 92 -10.66 -0.90 2.72
N GLU A 93 -10.07 -0.06 3.57
CA GLU A 93 -8.97 0.86 3.24
C GLU A 93 -7.59 0.16 3.20
N PHE A 94 -6.56 0.83 2.67
CA PHE A 94 -5.22 0.26 2.46
C PHE A 94 -4.43 -0.09 3.74
N CYS A 95 -4.59 0.63 4.84
CA CYS A 95 -3.80 0.43 6.08
C CYS A 95 -4.67 0.64 7.34
N THR A 96 -4.24 0.10 8.48
CA THR A 96 -4.94 0.28 9.78
C THR A 96 -5.04 1.74 10.19
N LEU A 97 -4.00 2.54 9.93
CA LEU A 97 -4.05 3.98 10.16
C LEU A 97 -5.07 4.69 9.25
N ALA A 98 -5.20 4.27 7.99
CA ALA A 98 -6.19 4.83 7.07
C ALA A 98 -7.62 4.43 7.50
N GLN A 99 -7.80 3.22 8.05
CA GLN A 99 -9.06 2.79 8.65
C GLN A 99 -9.43 3.61 9.89
N LEU A 100 -8.45 3.96 10.73
CA LEU A 100 -8.65 4.88 11.85
C LEU A 100 -8.98 6.29 11.36
N GLY A 101 -8.27 6.75 10.32
CA GLY A 101 -8.53 8.03 9.66
C GLY A 101 -9.90 8.11 9.02
N LYS A 102 -10.50 7.00 8.57
CA LYS A 102 -11.88 6.94 8.05
C LYS A 102 -12.93 7.29 9.10
N ILE A 103 -12.69 6.97 10.38
CA ILE A 103 -13.57 7.37 11.49
C ILE A 103 -13.51 8.89 11.69
N LEU A 104 -12.39 9.51 11.33
CA LEU A 104 -12.13 10.95 11.48
C LEU A 104 -12.22 11.72 10.15
N ASP A 105 -12.68 11.07 9.07
CA ASP A 105 -12.78 11.60 7.70
C ASP A 105 -11.46 12.15 7.10
N VAL A 106 -10.31 11.64 7.56
CA VAL A 106 -8.95 12.06 7.17
C VAL A 106 -8.06 10.88 6.76
N SER A 107 -8.65 9.83 6.18
CA SER A 107 -7.96 8.58 5.79
C SER A 107 -6.70 8.81 4.93
N THR A 108 -6.74 9.76 3.99
CA THR A 108 -5.61 10.09 3.10
C THR A 108 -4.39 10.62 3.87
N ILE A 109 -4.60 11.40 4.93
CA ILE A 109 -3.49 11.96 5.73
C ILE A 109 -2.79 10.84 6.50
N PHE A 110 -3.57 9.96 7.13
CA PHE A 110 -3.02 8.81 7.85
C PHE A 110 -2.30 7.82 6.92
N LEU A 111 -2.80 7.63 5.70
CA LEU A 111 -2.11 6.85 4.68
C LEU A 111 -0.78 7.50 4.24
N ALA A 112 -0.75 8.82 4.05
CA ALA A 112 0.47 9.54 3.73
C ALA A 112 1.50 9.46 4.86
N PHE A 113 1.04 9.50 6.12
CA PHE A 113 1.90 9.35 7.30
C PHE A 113 2.49 7.93 7.41
N ASP A 114 1.67 6.91 7.17
CA ASP A 114 2.10 5.51 7.08
C ASP A 114 3.20 5.31 6.03
N THR A 115 2.98 5.91 4.87
CA THR A 115 3.92 5.90 3.75
C THR A 115 5.22 6.62 4.11
N LEU A 116 5.15 7.77 4.78
CA LEU A 116 6.31 8.53 5.25
C LEU A 116 7.14 7.73 6.25
N ILE A 117 6.50 7.07 7.21
CA ILE A 117 7.19 6.20 8.19
C ILE A 117 7.89 5.07 7.46
N THR A 118 7.20 4.41 6.52
CA THR A 118 7.75 3.27 5.78
C THR A 118 8.95 3.68 4.93
N PHE A 119 8.89 4.80 4.21
CA PHE A 119 10.05 5.31 3.47
C PHE A 119 11.19 5.71 4.40
N SER A 120 10.89 6.28 5.57
CA SER A 120 11.91 6.60 6.58
C SER A 120 12.62 5.33 7.07
N ILE A 121 11.88 4.24 7.30
CA ILE A 121 12.42 2.93 7.64
C ILE A 121 13.37 2.42 6.53
N ILE A 122 12.94 2.48 5.27
CA ILE A 122 13.76 2.05 4.13
C ILE A 122 15.05 2.86 4.06
N CYS A 123 14.96 4.20 4.15
CA CYS A 123 16.11 5.10 4.12
C CYS A 123 17.07 4.82 5.28
N LEU A 124 16.57 4.65 6.50
CA LEU A 124 17.40 4.35 7.66
C LEU A 124 18.11 3.01 7.49
N ALA A 125 17.40 1.96 7.08
CA ALA A 125 17.99 0.64 6.90
C ALA A 125 19.11 0.63 5.85
N LEU A 126 18.93 1.36 4.74
CA LEU A 126 19.93 1.51 3.67
C LEU A 126 21.11 2.37 4.11
N TRP A 127 20.85 3.55 4.68
CA TRP A 127 21.88 4.53 5.00
C TRP A 127 22.75 4.13 6.20
N SER A 128 22.13 3.55 7.24
CA SER A 128 22.85 3.09 8.43
C SER A 128 23.57 1.75 8.25
N GLY A 129 23.38 1.09 7.09
CA GLY A 129 23.94 -0.22 6.80
C GLY A 129 23.28 -1.38 7.55
N TRP A 130 22.15 -1.16 8.21
CA TRP A 130 21.47 -2.19 9.03
C TRP A 130 21.00 -3.41 8.23
N ILE A 131 20.86 -3.28 6.91
CA ILE A 131 20.55 -4.40 6.01
C ILE A 131 21.48 -5.61 6.22
N ILE A 132 22.72 -5.41 6.67
CA ILE A 132 23.65 -6.51 6.94
C ILE A 132 23.20 -7.44 8.08
N TYR A 133 22.28 -7.00 8.94
CA TYR A 133 21.76 -7.78 10.06
C TYR A 133 20.59 -8.69 9.67
N LEU A 134 20.16 -8.65 8.40
CA LEU A 134 19.18 -9.57 7.84
C LEU A 134 19.84 -10.90 7.50
N ASN A 135 19.17 -12.01 7.80
CA ASN A 135 19.60 -13.31 7.30
C ASN A 135 19.32 -13.41 5.79
N GLN A 136 19.78 -14.49 5.15
CA GLN A 136 19.65 -14.67 3.70
C GLN A 136 18.19 -14.58 3.21
N THR A 137 17.26 -15.22 3.90
CA THR A 137 15.83 -15.22 3.53
C THR A 137 15.22 -13.82 3.69
N GLU A 138 15.53 -13.14 4.78
CA GLU A 138 15.08 -11.78 5.07
C GLU A 138 15.65 -10.76 4.08
N ALA A 139 16.91 -10.91 3.70
CA ALA A 139 17.55 -10.07 2.68
C ALA A 139 16.90 -10.28 1.32
N ILE A 140 16.62 -11.52 0.91
CA ILE A 140 15.88 -11.82 -0.32
C ILE A 140 14.51 -11.14 -0.27
N LEU A 141 13.76 -11.31 0.82
CA LEU A 141 12.46 -10.66 0.99
C LEU A 141 12.57 -9.13 0.91
N TRP A 142 13.57 -8.53 1.55
CA TRP A 142 13.81 -7.08 1.50
C TRP A 142 14.07 -6.60 0.07
N TYR A 143 14.98 -7.24 -0.65
CA TYR A 143 15.32 -6.85 -2.02
C TYR A 143 14.15 -7.08 -2.97
N SER A 144 13.47 -8.23 -2.88
CA SER A 144 12.27 -8.50 -3.69
C SER A 144 11.15 -7.51 -3.40
N ALA A 145 10.90 -7.18 -2.14
CA ALA A 145 9.92 -6.16 -1.75
C ALA A 145 10.30 -4.78 -2.30
N THR A 146 11.57 -4.40 -2.24
CA THR A 146 12.09 -3.13 -2.79
C THR A 146 11.88 -3.06 -4.29
N THR A 147 12.29 -4.10 -5.02
CA THR A 147 12.11 -4.18 -6.47
C THR A 147 10.64 -4.09 -6.85
N LEU A 148 9.79 -4.89 -6.20
CA LEU A 148 8.36 -4.92 -6.49
C LEU A 148 7.71 -3.57 -6.21
N ASN A 149 8.02 -2.95 -5.06
CA ASN A 149 7.47 -1.67 -4.65
C ASN A 149 7.84 -0.53 -5.59
N LEU A 150 9.13 -0.34 -5.88
CA LEU A 150 9.62 0.77 -6.69
C LEU A 150 9.18 0.65 -8.16
N ILE A 151 9.24 -0.55 -8.73
CA ILE A 151 8.77 -0.78 -10.10
C ILE A 151 7.26 -0.52 -10.17
N SER A 152 6.49 -1.00 -9.21
CA SER A 152 5.03 -0.84 -9.23
C SER A 152 4.60 0.61 -9.04
N LEU A 153 5.24 1.35 -8.13
CA LEU A 153 5.02 2.80 -7.99
C LEU A 153 5.33 3.55 -9.29
N SER A 154 6.43 3.18 -9.95
CA SER A 154 6.84 3.80 -11.23
C SER A 154 5.83 3.50 -12.35
N LEU A 155 5.37 2.24 -12.45
CA LEU A 155 4.37 1.82 -13.42
C LEU A 155 3.03 2.51 -13.19
N VAL A 156 2.56 2.57 -11.94
CA VAL A 156 1.30 3.24 -11.57
C VAL A 156 1.38 4.73 -11.90
N SER A 157 2.50 5.39 -11.59
CA SER A 157 2.72 6.80 -11.91
C SER A 157 2.71 7.04 -13.42
N LEU A 158 3.49 6.27 -14.17
CA LEU A 158 3.57 6.37 -15.64
C LEU A 158 2.20 6.12 -16.29
N TRP A 159 1.50 5.09 -15.86
CA TRP A 159 0.19 4.73 -16.39
C TRP A 159 -0.85 5.82 -16.12
N THR A 160 -0.85 6.38 -14.91
CA THR A 160 -1.74 7.48 -14.53
C THR A 160 -1.52 8.70 -15.42
N GLU A 161 -0.26 9.04 -15.69
CA GLU A 161 0.09 10.17 -16.56
C GLU A 161 -0.29 9.92 -18.03
N ILE A 162 -0.07 8.72 -18.55
CA ILE A 162 -0.51 8.34 -19.92
C ILE A 162 -2.03 8.48 -20.04
N LYS A 163 -2.79 7.92 -19.09
CA LYS A 163 -4.26 8.00 -19.09
C LYS A 163 -4.76 9.43 -18.98
N ARG A 164 -4.11 10.25 -18.16
CA ARG A 164 -4.39 11.69 -18.07
C ARG A 164 -4.22 12.37 -19.42
N LYS A 165 -3.10 12.14 -20.13
CA LYS A 165 -2.89 12.75 -21.46
C LYS A 165 -3.88 12.28 -22.51
N LEU A 166 -4.26 11.00 -22.50
CA LEU A 166 -5.27 10.48 -23.43
C LEU A 166 -6.64 11.10 -23.20
N ASN A 167 -7.04 11.33 -21.94
CA ASN A 167 -8.35 11.91 -21.61
C ASN A 167 -8.46 13.43 -21.84
N TYR A 168 -7.34 14.15 -21.95
CA TYR A 168 -7.29 15.59 -22.25
C TYR A 168 -6.87 15.88 -23.71
N GLY A 169 -6.72 14.83 -24.53
CA GLY A 169 -6.28 14.91 -25.93
C GLY A 169 -7.41 15.00 -26.96
N ASP A 170 -8.67 15.05 -26.51
CA ASP A 170 -9.86 15.43 -27.29
C ASP A 170 -10.24 16.90 -27.01
#